data_AF-A0A0S7YBZ8-F1
#
_entry.id   AF-A0A0S7YBZ8-F1
#
_cell.length_a   1.000
_cell.length_b   1.000
_cell.length_c   1.000
_cell.angle_alpha   90.00
_cell.angle_beta   90.00
_cell.angle_gamma   90.00
#
_symmetry.space_group_name_H-M   'P 1'
#
loop_
_entity.id
_entity.type
_entity.pdbx_description
1 polymer ?
#
loop_
_entity_poly.entity_id
_entity_poly.type
_entity_poly.pdbx_seq_one_letter_code
_entity_poly.pdbx_strand_id
1 'polypeptide(L)'
;MASNQENLKKTNESNPSSPKTPSPKPDTSIFRGKTHLTREEMRERLRKATPFIPGPGRKMYSREERVKMEKELFGPKYGQYIERKEYGKVLKDLEKAKWRAPTETERFAIERKIRYLKDLSPGQ
;
A
#
# COMPACT_ATOMS: atom_id res chain seq x y z
N MET A 1 -2.46 -33.29 -65.44
CA MET A 1 -2.70 -31.83 -65.55
C MET A 1 -3.07 -31.33 -64.17
N ALA A 2 -2.41 -30.23 -63.75
CA ALA A 2 -2.65 -29.27 -62.64
C ALA A 2 -3.44 -29.73 -61.39
N SER A 3 -2.87 -29.67 -60.17
CA SER A 3 -2.66 -28.48 -59.31
C SER A 3 -4.00 -27.78 -58.97
N ASN A 4 -4.36 -27.40 -57.74
CA ASN A 4 -3.61 -27.04 -56.55
C ASN A 4 -4.59 -26.76 -55.37
N GLN A 5 -4.12 -26.98 -54.12
CA GLN A 5 -4.33 -26.16 -52.91
C GLN A 5 -5.78 -26.05 -52.36
N GLU A 6 -6.08 -25.93 -51.06
CA GLU A 6 -5.33 -25.61 -49.84
C GLU A 6 -6.28 -25.98 -48.68
N ASN A 7 -5.81 -26.64 -47.61
CA ASN A 7 -6.33 -26.28 -46.30
C ASN A 7 -5.31 -26.61 -45.20
N LEU A 8 -4.80 -25.53 -44.61
CA LEU A 8 -3.77 -25.51 -43.59
C LEU A 8 -4.36 -25.68 -42.18
N LYS A 9 -3.54 -26.30 -41.32
CA LYS A 9 -3.34 -25.98 -39.89
C LYS A 9 -4.52 -26.38 -38.96
N LYS A 10 -4.32 -26.99 -37.79
CA LYS A 10 -3.26 -26.80 -36.79
C LYS A 10 -3.33 -27.94 -35.77
N THR A 11 -2.16 -28.26 -35.25
CA THR A 11 -1.84 -29.26 -34.23
C THR A 11 -2.12 -28.79 -32.79
N ASN A 12 -1.90 -29.73 -31.85
CA ASN A 12 -1.58 -29.59 -30.42
C ASN A 12 -2.76 -29.59 -29.44
N GLU A 13 -2.95 -30.68 -28.69
CA GLU A 13 -2.23 -31.09 -27.46
C GLU A 13 -2.68 -30.34 -26.20
N SER A 14 -3.19 -31.15 -25.27
CA SER A 14 -3.17 -30.98 -23.80
C SER A 14 -3.66 -29.65 -23.22
N ASN A 15 -4.87 -29.68 -22.65
CA ASN A 15 -5.20 -28.83 -21.51
C ASN A 15 -5.14 -29.68 -20.24
N PRO A 16 -4.00 -29.72 -19.51
CA PRO A 16 -4.01 -30.21 -18.15
C PRO A 16 -4.76 -29.19 -17.29
N SER A 17 -5.79 -29.70 -16.62
CA SER A 17 -6.45 -29.11 -15.45
C SER A 17 -5.49 -28.22 -14.64
N SER A 18 -5.61 -26.89 -14.80
CA SER A 18 -4.94 -25.94 -13.92
C SER A 18 -5.39 -26.19 -12.47
N PRO A 19 -4.48 -26.36 -11.51
CA PRO A 19 -4.86 -26.47 -10.11
C PRO A 19 -5.53 -25.16 -9.69
N LYS A 20 -6.70 -25.26 -9.04
CA LYS A 20 -7.35 -24.13 -8.37
C LYS A 20 -6.39 -23.57 -7.33
N THR A 21 -5.68 -22.51 -7.68
CA THR A 21 -4.89 -21.71 -6.74
C THR A 21 -5.83 -21.24 -5.63
N PRO A 22 -5.47 -21.41 -4.34
CA PRO A 22 -6.29 -20.88 -3.25
C PRO A 22 -6.45 -19.38 -3.46
N SER A 23 -7.70 -18.92 -3.53
CA SER A 23 -8.06 -17.51 -3.64
C SER A 23 -7.27 -16.75 -2.57
N PRO A 24 -6.33 -15.86 -2.94
CA PRO A 24 -5.58 -15.12 -1.95
C PRO A 24 -6.58 -14.32 -1.13
N LYS A 25 -6.52 -14.45 0.21
CA LYS A 25 -7.30 -13.61 1.12
C LYS A 25 -7.14 -12.16 0.67
N PRO A 26 -8.22 -11.37 0.61
CA PRO A 26 -8.12 -9.99 0.16
C PRO A 26 -7.11 -9.29 1.06
N ASP A 27 -6.00 -8.86 0.48
CA ASP A 27 -4.97 -8.13 1.21
C ASP A 27 -5.58 -6.79 1.66
N THR A 28 -5.85 -6.69 2.96
CA THR A 28 -6.46 -5.52 3.58
C THR A 28 -5.46 -4.38 3.76
N SER A 29 -4.19 -4.57 3.40
CA SER A 29 -3.19 -3.51 3.47
C SER A 29 -3.43 -2.42 2.44
N ILE A 30 -2.85 -1.25 2.70
CA ILE A 30 -2.80 -0.15 1.75
C ILE A 30 -2.12 -0.54 0.43
N PHE A 31 -1.45 -1.68 0.34
CA PHE A 31 -0.85 -2.18 -0.90
C PHE A 31 -1.78 -3.10 -1.71
N ARG A 32 -2.84 -3.69 -1.11
CA ARG A 32 -3.82 -4.56 -1.81
C ARG A 32 -3.16 -5.62 -2.69
N GLY A 33 -2.18 -6.34 -2.16
CA GLY A 33 -1.46 -7.41 -2.86
C GLY A 33 -0.26 -6.93 -3.69
N LYS A 34 -0.11 -5.62 -3.92
CA LYS A 34 1.06 -5.06 -4.64
C LYS A 34 2.31 -5.05 -3.78
N THR A 35 3.49 -5.11 -4.39
CA THR A 35 4.78 -4.96 -3.70
C THR A 35 5.15 -3.50 -3.46
N HIS A 36 4.64 -2.61 -4.31
CA HIS A 36 4.89 -1.17 -4.31
C HIS A 36 3.64 -0.38 -4.71
N LEU A 37 3.65 0.93 -4.45
CA LEU A 37 2.65 1.90 -4.88
C LEU A 37 3.32 3.08 -5.52
N THR A 38 2.72 3.67 -6.54
CA THR A 38 3.16 5.00 -6.97
C THR A 38 2.83 6.04 -5.89
N ARG A 39 3.53 7.17 -5.92
CA ARG A 39 3.20 8.31 -5.04
C ARG A 39 1.78 8.84 -5.24
N GLU A 40 1.26 8.77 -6.47
CA GLU A 40 -0.10 9.19 -6.76
C GLU A 40 -1.13 8.21 -6.18
N GLU A 41 -0.91 6.90 -6.36
CA GLU A 41 -1.74 5.86 -5.74
C GLU A 41 -1.75 5.98 -4.22
N MET A 42 -0.59 6.24 -3.61
CA MET A 42 -0.49 6.41 -2.16
C MET A 42 -1.31 7.61 -1.68
N ARG A 43 -1.19 8.76 -2.35
CA ARG A 43 -1.98 9.96 -2.05
C ARG A 43 -3.48 9.71 -2.23
N GLU A 44 -3.87 8.99 -3.27
CA GLU A 44 -5.27 8.67 -3.51
C GLU A 44 -5.82 7.71 -2.46
N ARG A 45 -5.06 6.68 -2.08
CA ARG A 45 -5.45 5.75 -1.01
C ARG A 45 -5.58 6.45 0.34
N LEU A 46 -4.63 7.32 0.69
CA LEU A 46 -4.71 8.16 1.89
C LEU A 46 -5.91 9.11 1.88
N ARG A 47 -6.26 9.65 0.71
CA ARG A 47 -7.43 10.53 0.53
C ARG A 47 -8.75 9.78 0.70
N LYS A 48 -8.84 8.55 0.20
CA LYS A 48 -10.03 7.67 0.26
C LYS A 48 -10.16 6.88 1.55
N ALA A 49 -9.10 6.82 2.36
CA ALA A 49 -9.10 6.12 3.64
C ALA A 49 -10.16 6.64 4.61
N THR A 50 -10.35 5.95 5.72
CA THR A 50 -11.06 6.51 6.87
C THR A 50 -10.33 7.76 7.37
N PRO A 51 -11.03 8.85 7.74
CA PRO A 51 -10.38 10.00 8.38
C PRO A 51 -10.10 9.74 9.87
N PHE A 52 -10.71 8.73 10.47
CA PHE A 52 -10.65 8.47 11.90
C PHE A 52 -9.30 7.89 12.31
N ILE A 53 -8.76 8.37 13.43
CA ILE A 53 -7.55 7.83 14.04
C ILE A 53 -7.98 6.84 15.13
N PRO A 54 -7.56 5.57 15.07
CA PRO A 54 -7.89 4.59 16.10
C PRO A 54 -7.35 5.00 17.48
N GLY A 55 -8.18 4.76 18.51
CA GLY A 55 -7.85 5.01 19.92
C GLY A 55 -8.65 6.15 20.57
N PRO A 56 -8.27 6.54 21.80
CA PRO A 56 -9.01 7.53 22.57
C PRO A 56 -8.91 8.93 21.95
N GLY A 57 -9.98 9.72 22.11
CA GLY A 57 -10.00 11.15 21.75
C GLY A 57 -10.65 11.52 20.41
N ARG A 58 -11.29 10.56 19.70
CA ARG A 58 -12.09 10.77 18.46
C ARG A 58 -11.47 11.79 17.48
N LYS A 59 -10.14 11.81 17.36
CA LYS A 59 -9.45 12.73 16.45
C LYS A 59 -9.52 12.19 15.03
N MET A 60 -9.55 13.11 14.08
CA MET A 60 -9.59 12.82 12.65
C MET A 60 -8.45 13.55 11.96
N TYR A 61 -7.95 12.96 10.88
CA TYR A 61 -7.15 13.68 9.91
C TYR A 61 -8.05 14.20 8.79
N SER A 62 -7.95 15.50 8.51
CA SER A 62 -8.58 16.11 7.36
C SER A 62 -8.07 15.49 6.06
N ARG A 63 -8.78 15.71 4.95
CA ARG A 63 -8.34 15.25 3.63
C ARG A 63 -6.95 15.79 3.28
N GLU A 64 -6.68 17.04 3.63
CA GLU A 64 -5.40 17.71 3.37
C GLU A 64 -4.29 17.14 4.24
N GLU A 65 -4.55 16.93 5.53
CA GLU A 65 -3.58 16.33 6.45
C GLU A 65 -3.16 14.93 6.00
N ARG A 66 -4.10 14.12 5.52
CA ARG A 66 -3.82 12.77 4.99
C ARG A 66 -2.93 12.81 3.76
N VAL A 67 -3.17 13.74 2.83
CA VAL A 67 -2.31 13.91 1.64
C VAL A 67 -0.96 14.48 2.02
N LYS A 68 -0.90 15.42 2.98
CA LYS A 68 0.35 15.99 3.48
C LYS A 68 1.21 14.93 4.16
N MET A 69 0.58 13.97 4.84
CA MET A 69 1.25 12.84 5.48
C MET A 69 2.08 12.02 4.48
N GLU A 70 1.61 11.85 3.24
CA GLU A 70 2.40 11.24 2.17
C GLU A 70 3.66 12.05 1.89
N LYS A 71 3.54 13.36 1.69
CA LYS A 71 4.68 14.22 1.36
C LYS A 71 5.71 14.28 2.48
N GLU A 72 5.24 14.34 3.72
CA GLU A 72 6.10 14.41 4.91
C GLU A 72 6.84 13.08 5.14
N LEU A 73 6.14 11.96 5.03
CA LEU A 73 6.69 10.66 5.42
C LEU A 73 7.33 9.90 4.27
N PHE A 74 6.77 10.02 3.08
CA PHE A 74 7.16 9.35 1.85
C PHE A 74 7.66 10.35 0.79
N GLY A 75 8.42 11.35 1.25
CA GLY A 75 8.98 12.40 0.41
C GLY A 75 9.95 11.89 -0.67
N PRO A 76 10.66 12.81 -1.37
CA PRO A 76 11.49 12.50 -2.54
C PRO A 76 12.55 11.41 -2.33
N LYS A 77 12.96 11.15 -1.08
CA LYS A 77 13.95 10.13 -0.71
C LYS A 77 13.58 8.70 -1.10
N TYR A 78 12.30 8.41 -1.35
CA TYR A 78 11.83 7.09 -1.81
C TYR A 78 11.61 7.04 -3.33
N GLY A 79 11.92 8.11 -4.07
CA GLY A 79 11.76 8.15 -5.52
C GLY A 79 10.29 8.16 -5.96
N GLN A 80 9.99 7.47 -7.07
CA GLN A 80 8.66 7.47 -7.71
C GLN A 80 7.70 6.44 -7.11
N TYR A 81 8.23 5.40 -6.47
CA TYR A 81 7.48 4.27 -5.93
C TYR A 81 7.79 4.10 -4.45
N ILE A 82 6.78 3.71 -3.68
CA ILE A 82 6.92 3.39 -2.27
C ILE A 82 6.79 1.89 -2.14
N GLU A 83 7.85 1.22 -1.70
CA GLU A 83 7.83 -0.21 -1.44
C GLU A 83 7.22 -0.53 -0.07
N ARG A 84 6.68 -1.75 0.10
CA ARG A 84 6.24 -2.23 1.42
C ARG A 84 7.33 -2.13 2.48
N LYS A 85 8.57 -2.48 2.13
CA LYS A 85 9.71 -2.42 3.07
C LYS A 85 9.98 -1.00 3.54
N GLU A 86 9.78 -0.02 2.67
CA GLU A 86 9.94 1.40 3.00
C GLU A 86 8.83 1.89 3.90
N TYR A 87 7.60 1.43 3.70
CA TYR A 87 6.48 1.67 4.60
C TYR A 87 6.78 1.19 6.03
N GLY A 88 7.27 -0.04 6.17
CA GLY A 88 7.71 -0.57 7.46
C GLY A 88 8.88 0.22 8.07
N LYS A 89 9.83 0.70 7.25
CA LYS A 89 10.92 1.58 7.72
C LYS A 89 10.38 2.92 8.25
N VAL A 90 9.44 3.55 7.54
CA VAL A 90 8.78 4.80 7.99
C VAL A 90 8.11 4.60 9.35
N LEU A 91 7.38 3.49 9.55
CA LEU A 91 6.79 3.18 10.86
C LEU A 91 7.85 3.05 11.95
N LYS A 92 8.97 2.37 11.69
CA LYS A 92 10.09 2.25 12.64
C LYS A 92 10.75 3.60 12.94
N ASP A 93 10.90 4.45 11.94
CA ASP A 93 11.48 5.79 12.10
C ASP A 93 10.55 6.69 12.92
N LEU A 94 9.23 6.59 12.73
CA LEU A 94 8.25 7.27 13.57
C LEU A 94 8.28 6.76 15.01
N GLU A 95 8.39 5.45 15.24
CA GLU A 95 8.51 4.91 16.61
C GLU A 95 9.78 5.44 17.30
N LYS A 96 10.92 5.51 16.58
CA LYS A 96 12.15 6.14 17.10
C LYS A 96 11.96 7.62 17.39
N ALA A 97 11.30 8.36 16.49
CA ALA A 97 11.01 9.78 16.66
C ALA A 97 10.10 10.02 17.87
N LYS A 98 9.12 9.15 18.11
CA LYS A 98 8.24 9.18 19.29
C LYS A 98 9.03 9.16 20.59
N TRP A 99 10.06 8.31 20.68
CA TRP A 99 10.93 8.21 21.87
C TRP A 99 11.89 9.38 22.04
N ARG A 100 12.17 10.11 20.96
CA ARG A 100 13.06 11.27 20.95
C ARG A 100 12.30 12.60 21.04
N ALA A 101 10.98 12.57 21.06
CA ALA A 101 10.17 13.78 21.05
C ALA A 101 10.36 14.56 22.37
N PRO A 102 10.70 15.86 22.31
CA PRO A 102 10.95 16.69 23.49
C PRO A 102 9.69 16.99 24.30
N THR A 103 8.52 16.97 23.66
CA THR A 103 7.25 17.32 24.29
C THR A 103 6.23 16.20 24.18
N GLU A 104 5.33 16.10 25.17
CA GLU A 104 4.23 15.14 25.12
C GLU A 104 3.30 15.38 23.93
N THR A 105 3.07 16.64 23.57
CA THR A 105 2.27 17.02 22.40
C THR A 105 2.83 16.45 21.11
N GLU A 106 4.15 16.54 20.91
CA GLU A 106 4.83 15.95 19.75
C GLU A 106 4.78 14.42 19.80
N ARG A 107 5.02 13.82 20.99
CA ARG A 107 4.90 12.37 21.19
C ARG A 107 3.52 11.87 20.78
N PHE A 108 2.45 12.53 21.22
CA PHE A 108 1.07 12.19 20.86
C PHE A 108 0.75 12.47 19.38
N ALA A 109 1.36 13.48 18.76
CA ALA A 109 1.20 13.72 17.33
C ALA A 109 1.82 12.59 16.51
N ILE A 110 3.03 12.15 16.87
CA ILE A 110 3.73 11.03 16.23
C ILE A 110 2.96 9.71 16.46
N GLU A 111 2.52 9.46 17.69
CA GLU A 111 1.75 8.27 18.03
C GLU A 111 0.45 8.16 17.22
N ARG A 112 -0.27 9.28 17.03
CA ARG A 112 -1.45 9.33 16.17
C ARG A 112 -1.13 8.97 14.72
N LYS A 113 -0.01 9.47 14.16
CA LYS A 113 0.44 9.10 12.81
C LYS A 113 0.73 7.60 12.73
N ILE A 114 1.42 7.03 13.72
CA ILE A 114 1.74 5.60 13.78
C ILE A 114 0.45 4.76 13.79
N ARG A 115 -0.50 5.07 14.68
CA ARG A 115 -1.77 4.32 14.78
C ARG A 115 -2.54 4.37 13.47
N TYR A 116 -2.64 5.55 12.88
CA TYR A 116 -3.33 5.75 11.61
C TYR A 116 -2.69 4.94 10.47
N LEU A 117 -1.37 4.94 10.35
CA LEU A 117 -0.67 4.16 9.32
C LEU A 117 -0.76 2.65 9.54
N LYS A 118 -0.68 2.18 10.80
CA LYS A 118 -0.87 0.76 11.13
C LYS A 118 -2.28 0.27 10.77
N ASP A 119 -3.29 1.10 10.97
CA ASP A 119 -4.68 0.80 10.59
C ASP A 119 -4.87 0.66 9.07
N LEU A 120 -4.15 1.47 8.29
CA LEU A 120 -4.18 1.39 6.83
C LEU A 120 -3.44 0.17 6.28
N SER A 121 -2.51 -0.40 7.04
CA SER A 121 -1.73 -1.56 6.62
C SER A 121 -1.56 -2.57 7.75
N PRO A 122 -2.65 -3.25 8.17
CA PRO A 122 -2.59 -4.23 9.24
C PRO A 122 -1.71 -5.41 8.82
N GLY A 123 -0.73 -5.77 9.65
CA GLY A 123 0.20 -6.88 9.40
C GLY A 123 1.56 -6.51 8.79
N GLN A 124 1.97 -5.23 8.88
CA GLN A 124 3.36 -4.77 8.60
C GLN A 124 4.28 -4.95 9.81
#